data_AF-A0A7U6KRL0-F1
#
_entry.id   AF-A0A7U6KRL0-F1
#
_cell.length_a   1.000
_cell.length_b   1.000
_cell.length_c   1.000
_cell.angle_alpha   90.00
_cell.angle_beta   90.00
_cell.angle_gamma   90.00
#
_symmetry.space_group_name_H-M   'P 1'
#
loop_
_entity.id
_entity.type
_entity.pdbx_description
1 polymer ?
#
loop_
_entity_poly.entity_id
_entity_poly.type
_entity_poly.pdbx_seq_one_letter_code
_entity_poly.pdbx_strand_id
1 'polypeptide(L)'
;MFGLVLGAILYYLLKSIDSYQEEVLLTLAGVIGGYALASHWHLSGPLAMVMMGLMVGNRGRALAMSDQTRHYIDLFWELVDEILNAILFVLIGLEVVMIAYSGNLFIAGGLTIVIALVARFIVVGMTTKTFHRQLDLPTGAWKVLTWGGLRGGISVALVLQLPIGTERDILLALTYAVVIFSILVQGLSVGRVAKSIRKDKEITEA
;
A
#
# COMPACT_ATOMS: atom_id res chain seq x y z
N MET A 1 -18.38 -6.73 -3.79
CA MET A 1 -19.78 -6.62 -3.29
C MET A 1 -19.84 -6.51 -1.77
N PHE A 2 -19.34 -7.48 -1.00
CA PHE A 2 -19.38 -7.43 0.47
C PHE A 2 -18.84 -6.13 1.08
N GLY A 3 -17.65 -5.68 0.69
CA GLY A 3 -17.09 -4.41 1.18
C GLY A 3 -17.92 -3.16 0.84
N LEU A 4 -18.65 -3.17 -0.28
CA LEU A 4 -19.58 -2.09 -0.61
C LEU A 4 -20.82 -2.12 0.30
N VAL A 5 -21.35 -3.31 0.59
CA VAL A 5 -22.47 -3.46 1.54
C VAL A 5 -22.05 -3.02 2.93
N LEU A 6 -20.86 -3.42 3.39
CA LEU A 6 -20.32 -3.01 4.68
C LEU A 6 -20.05 -1.49 4.73
N GLY A 7 -19.54 -0.93 3.64
CA GLY A 7 -19.39 0.52 3.47
C GLY A 7 -20.72 1.27 3.51
N ALA A 8 -21.77 0.72 2.91
CA ALA A 8 -23.12 1.30 2.97
C ALA A 8 -23.66 1.30 4.40
N ILE A 9 -23.54 0.17 5.10
CA ILE A 9 -23.95 0.04 6.50
C ILE A 9 -23.20 1.05 7.37
N LEU A 10 -21.88 1.10 7.26
CA LEU A 10 -21.06 2.04 8.02
C LEU A 10 -21.42 3.49 7.70
N TYR A 11 -21.65 3.82 6.42
CA TYR A 11 -22.11 5.15 6.00
C TYR A 11 -23.43 5.56 6.67
N TYR A 12 -24.42 4.67 6.70
CA TYR A 12 -25.69 4.96 7.36
C TYR A 12 -25.56 5.14 8.88
N LEU A 13 -24.70 4.34 9.53
CA LEU A 13 -24.42 4.49 10.96
C LEU A 13 -23.73 5.84 11.24
N LEU A 14 -22.72 6.20 10.46
CA LEU A 14 -21.99 7.47 10.62
C LEU A 14 -22.93 8.67 10.42
N LYS A 15 -23.84 8.61 9.45
CA LYS A 15 -24.84 9.67 9.22
C LYS A 15 -25.84 9.83 10.37
N SER A 16 -26.05 8.79 11.18
CA SER A 16 -27.03 8.81 12.28
C SER A 16 -26.47 9.36 13.60
N ILE A 17 -25.16 9.57 13.66
CA ILE A 17 -24.44 9.99 14.87
C ILE A 17 -23.85 11.39 14.63
N ASP A 18 -23.82 12.21 15.68
CA ASP A 18 -23.29 13.59 15.64
C ASP A 18 -22.27 13.78 16.76
N SER A 19 -21.20 12.95 16.73
CA SER A 19 -20.17 12.87 17.77
C SER A 19 -18.89 12.27 17.20
N TYR A 20 -17.80 13.04 17.20
CA TYR A 20 -16.55 12.63 16.54
C TYR A 20 -15.93 11.37 17.16
N GLN A 21 -16.06 11.20 18.49
CA GLN A 21 -15.51 10.02 19.18
C GLN A 21 -16.21 8.74 18.72
N GLU A 22 -17.53 8.78 18.64
CA GLU A 22 -18.35 7.64 18.23
C GLU A 22 -18.12 7.29 16.76
N GLU A 23 -18.02 8.32 15.90
CA GLU A 23 -17.72 8.11 14.49
C GLU A 23 -16.33 7.49 14.27
N VAL A 24 -15.29 7.96 14.99
CA VAL A 24 -13.95 7.34 14.96
C VAL A 24 -14.02 5.87 15.39
N LEU A 25 -14.68 5.58 16.52
CA LEU A 25 -14.84 4.21 17.02
C LEU A 25 -15.62 3.33 16.04
N LEU A 26 -16.65 3.87 15.36
CA LEU A 26 -17.39 3.17 14.32
C LEU A 26 -16.50 2.83 13.12
N THR A 27 -15.64 3.74 12.67
CA THR A 27 -14.71 3.42 11.57
C THR A 27 -13.75 2.30 11.97
N LEU A 28 -13.22 2.32 13.20
CA LEU A 28 -12.35 1.28 13.72
C LEU A 28 -13.09 -0.07 13.85
N ALA A 29 -14.30 -0.05 14.40
CA ALA A 29 -15.17 -1.22 14.51
C ALA A 29 -15.56 -1.77 13.13
N GLY A 30 -15.81 -0.90 12.16
CA GLY A 30 -16.07 -1.26 10.77
C GLY A 30 -14.90 -1.99 10.13
N VAL A 31 -13.67 -1.52 10.35
CA VAL A 31 -12.46 -2.16 9.84
C VAL A 31 -12.20 -3.51 10.52
N ILE A 32 -12.17 -3.54 11.86
CA ILE A 32 -11.86 -4.77 12.61
C ILE A 32 -12.98 -5.80 12.45
N GLY A 33 -14.23 -5.39 12.68
CA GLY A 33 -15.40 -6.25 12.58
C GLY A 33 -15.68 -6.67 11.14
N GLY A 34 -15.55 -5.75 10.18
CA GLY A 34 -15.70 -6.06 8.77
C GLY A 34 -14.64 -7.03 8.25
N TYR A 35 -13.39 -6.90 8.71
CA TYR A 35 -12.32 -7.84 8.38
C TYR A 35 -12.59 -9.24 8.97
N ALA A 36 -13.01 -9.31 10.23
CA ALA A 36 -13.34 -10.57 10.89
C ALA A 36 -14.52 -11.28 10.20
N LEU A 37 -15.58 -10.54 9.85
CA LEU A 37 -16.73 -11.05 9.09
C LEU A 37 -16.33 -11.53 7.69
N ALA A 38 -15.50 -10.77 6.98
CA ALA A 38 -14.97 -11.19 5.68
C ALA A 38 -14.21 -12.53 5.80
N SER A 39 -13.35 -12.63 6.81
CA SER A 39 -12.53 -13.82 7.05
C SER A 39 -13.39 -15.04 7.40
N HIS A 40 -14.44 -14.86 8.21
CA HIS A 40 -15.39 -15.92 8.54
C HIS A 40 -16.14 -16.46 7.31
N TRP A 41 -16.40 -15.62 6.31
CA TRP A 41 -17.02 -16.03 5.05
C TRP A 41 -16.02 -16.41 3.95
N HIS A 42 -14.75 -16.60 4.31
CA HIS A 42 -13.66 -16.92 3.36
C HIS A 42 -13.52 -15.89 2.22
N LEU A 43 -13.88 -14.63 2.48
CA LEU A 43 -13.71 -13.52 1.57
C LEU A 43 -12.36 -12.83 1.85
N SER A 44 -11.83 -12.10 0.86
CA SER A 44 -10.63 -11.29 1.05
C SER A 44 -10.91 -10.11 1.99
N GLY A 45 -10.50 -10.24 3.25
CA GLY A 45 -10.58 -9.19 4.27
C GLY A 45 -9.96 -7.87 3.81
N PRO A 46 -8.69 -7.83 3.36
CA PRO A 46 -8.06 -6.58 2.92
C PRO A 46 -8.82 -5.89 1.78
N LEU A 47 -9.23 -6.65 0.75
CA LEU A 47 -9.96 -6.08 -0.38
C LEU A 47 -11.35 -5.57 0.02
N ALA A 48 -12.04 -6.27 0.93
CA ALA A 48 -13.31 -5.83 1.49
C ALA A 48 -13.16 -4.48 2.21
N MET A 49 -12.11 -4.32 3.02
CA MET A 49 -11.85 -3.09 3.76
C MET A 49 -11.45 -1.94 2.83
N VAL A 50 -10.71 -2.22 1.74
CA VAL A 50 -10.44 -1.21 0.70
C VAL A 50 -11.73 -0.72 0.05
N MET A 51 -12.63 -1.62 -0.34
CA MET A 51 -13.90 -1.24 -0.97
C MET A 51 -14.80 -0.44 -0.01
N MET A 52 -14.83 -0.84 1.26
CA MET A 52 -15.52 -0.12 2.33
C MET A 52 -14.94 1.28 2.53
N GLY A 53 -13.62 1.37 2.69
CA GLY A 53 -12.90 2.63 2.91
C GLY A 53 -13.01 3.59 1.73
N LEU A 54 -12.97 3.09 0.50
CA LEU A 54 -13.23 3.90 -0.70
C LEU A 54 -14.67 4.44 -0.74
N MET A 55 -15.66 3.65 -0.32
CA MET A 55 -17.04 4.09 -0.29
C MET A 55 -17.29 5.18 0.76
N VAL A 56 -16.85 4.94 2.01
CA VAL A 56 -17.00 5.89 3.11
C VAL A 56 -16.13 7.12 2.86
N GLY A 57 -14.87 6.93 2.45
CA GLY A 57 -13.87 7.97 2.26
C GLY A 57 -14.09 8.89 1.05
N ASN A 58 -14.91 8.50 0.06
CA ASN A 58 -15.19 9.33 -1.11
C ASN A 58 -16.36 10.32 -0.83
N ARG A 59 -17.34 10.42 -1.74
CA ARG A 59 -18.51 11.31 -1.63
C ARG A 59 -19.35 11.06 -0.36
N GLY A 60 -19.22 9.88 0.26
CA GLY A 60 -19.87 9.51 1.51
C GLY A 60 -19.48 10.42 2.68
N ARG A 61 -18.19 10.69 2.89
CA ARG A 61 -17.70 11.62 3.93
C ARG A 61 -18.34 13.00 3.80
N ALA A 62 -18.43 13.53 2.57
CA ALA A 62 -18.98 14.85 2.27
C ALA A 62 -20.47 15.02 2.67
N LEU A 63 -21.23 13.93 2.72
CA LEU A 63 -22.68 13.93 2.92
C LEU A 63 -23.12 13.37 4.28
N ALA A 64 -22.22 12.70 5.01
CA ALA A 64 -22.54 12.04 6.28
C ALA A 64 -21.90 12.68 7.52
N MET A 65 -20.84 13.47 7.36
CA MET A 65 -20.03 13.94 8.50
C MET A 65 -19.92 15.46 8.51
N SER A 66 -19.77 16.04 9.71
CA SER A 66 -19.35 17.42 9.89
C SER A 66 -17.88 17.62 9.47
N ASP A 67 -17.47 18.86 9.17
CA ASP A 67 -16.07 19.14 8.81
C ASP A 67 -15.11 18.87 9.99
N GLN A 68 -15.57 19.11 11.22
CA GLN A 68 -14.82 18.81 12.43
C GLN A 68 -14.59 17.30 12.58
N THR A 69 -15.63 16.47 12.40
CA THR A 69 -15.48 15.02 12.53
C THR A 69 -14.53 14.46 11.47
N ARG A 70 -14.63 14.91 10.22
CA ARG A 70 -13.71 14.49 9.15
C ARG A 70 -12.26 14.73 9.52
N HIS A 71 -11.97 15.91 10.08
CA HIS A 71 -10.61 16.26 10.50
C HIS A 71 -10.08 15.31 11.58
N TYR A 72 -10.89 14.97 12.60
CA TYR A 72 -10.46 14.04 13.66
C TYR A 72 -10.31 12.61 13.17
N ILE A 73 -11.19 12.15 12.27
CA ILE A 73 -11.07 10.83 11.64
C ILE A 73 -9.79 10.77 10.82
N ASP A 74 -9.50 11.80 10.02
CA ASP A 74 -8.29 11.85 9.20
C ASP A 74 -7.02 11.84 10.08
N LEU A 75 -6.96 12.66 11.12
CA LEU A 75 -5.86 12.67 12.09
C LEU A 75 -5.71 11.31 12.79
N PHE A 76 -6.81 10.69 13.21
CA PHE A 76 -6.76 9.39 13.87
C PHE A 76 -6.17 8.32 12.94
N TRP A 77 -6.65 8.23 11.70
CA TRP A 77 -6.16 7.24 10.75
C TRP A 77 -4.74 7.53 10.26
N GLU A 78 -4.33 8.81 10.18
CA GLU A 78 -2.94 9.19 9.93
C GLU A 78 -2.02 8.71 11.06
N LEU A 79 -2.38 8.96 12.33
CA LEU A 79 -1.63 8.46 13.48
C LEU A 79 -1.56 6.93 13.51
N VAL A 80 -2.66 6.24 13.22
CA VAL A 80 -2.68 4.77 13.14
C VAL A 80 -1.78 4.27 12.01
N ASP A 81 -1.81 4.89 10.82
CA ASP A 81 -0.93 4.53 9.70
C ASP A 81 0.55 4.76 10.08
N GLU A 82 0.87 5.87 10.73
CA GLU A 82 2.23 6.15 11.19
C GLU A 82 2.73 5.11 12.21
N ILE A 83 1.91 4.79 13.22
CA ILE A 83 2.26 3.78 14.24
C ILE A 83 2.46 2.42 13.59
N LEU A 84 1.52 1.97 12.74
CA LEU A 84 1.61 0.68 12.08
C LEU A 84 2.81 0.61 11.13
N ASN A 85 3.11 1.68 10.40
CA ASN A 85 4.30 1.75 9.56
C ASN A 85 5.59 1.73 10.40
N ALA A 86 5.64 2.44 11.52
CA ALA A 86 6.80 2.41 12.42
C ALA A 86 7.05 1.00 12.98
N ILE A 87 5.99 0.32 13.44
CA ILE A 87 6.07 -1.08 13.89
C ILE A 87 6.56 -1.98 12.75
N LEU A 88 6.00 -1.83 11.54
CA LEU A 88 6.41 -2.61 10.37
C LEU A 88 7.90 -2.42 10.06
N PHE A 89 8.42 -1.20 10.17
CA PHE A 89 9.85 -0.92 9.99
C PHE A 89 10.73 -1.55 11.07
N VAL A 90 10.30 -1.48 12.34
CA VAL A 90 11.01 -2.15 13.44
C VAL A 90 11.04 -3.66 13.23
N LEU A 91 9.92 -4.27 12.83
CA LEU A 91 9.83 -5.70 12.55
C LEU A 91 10.72 -6.10 11.36
N ILE A 92 10.71 -5.32 10.26
CA ILE A 92 11.66 -5.52 9.14
C ILE A 92 13.11 -5.47 9.67
N GLY A 93 13.46 -4.44 10.44
CA GLY A 93 14.82 -4.23 10.93
C GLY A 93 15.31 -5.37 11.83
N LEU A 94 14.45 -5.84 12.73
CA LEU A 94 14.77 -6.94 13.64
C LEU A 94 14.98 -8.26 12.89
N GLU A 95 14.09 -8.59 11.95
CA GLU A 95 14.16 -9.84 11.19
C GLU A 95 15.42 -9.90 10.32
N VAL A 96 15.82 -8.77 9.72
CA VAL A 96 17.03 -8.69 8.87
C VAL A 96 18.30 -9.02 9.64
N VAL A 97 18.38 -8.69 10.92
CA VAL A 97 19.53 -9.04 11.77
C VAL A 97 19.57 -10.55 12.06
N MET A 98 18.41 -11.20 12.09
CA MET A 98 18.26 -12.63 12.40
C MET A 98 18.49 -13.56 11.20
N ILE A 99 18.50 -13.04 9.97
CA ILE A 99 18.72 -13.85 8.76
C ILE A 99 20.17 -14.37 8.74
N ALA A 100 20.33 -15.70 8.69
CA ALA A 100 21.63 -16.32 8.47
C ALA A 100 22.10 -16.08 7.03
N TYR A 101 23.08 -15.18 6.88
CA TYR A 101 23.65 -14.81 5.59
C TYR A 101 24.48 -15.97 5.01
N SER A 102 23.95 -16.63 3.99
CA SER A 102 24.76 -17.48 3.09
C SER A 102 25.07 -16.72 1.81
N GLY A 103 26.26 -16.92 1.23
CA GLY A 103 26.65 -16.25 -0.02
C GLY A 103 25.64 -16.47 -1.16
N ASN A 104 25.02 -17.66 -1.21
CA ASN A 104 23.97 -17.98 -2.17
C ASN A 104 22.70 -17.13 -1.96
N LEU A 105 22.33 -16.84 -0.72
CA LEU A 105 21.14 -16.04 -0.40
C LEU A 105 21.33 -14.58 -0.83
N PHE A 106 22.55 -14.05 -0.72
CA PHE A 106 22.86 -12.70 -1.18
C PHE A 106 22.73 -12.56 -2.71
N ILE A 107 23.27 -13.54 -3.45
CA ILE A 107 23.13 -13.60 -4.92
C ILE A 107 21.66 -13.75 -5.31
N ALA A 108 20.92 -14.64 -4.65
CA ALA A 108 19.50 -14.84 -4.90
C ALA A 108 18.67 -13.58 -4.61
N GLY A 109 18.99 -12.85 -3.53
CA GLY A 109 18.36 -11.57 -3.21
C GLY A 109 18.61 -10.51 -4.29
N GLY A 110 19.85 -10.36 -4.75
CA GLY A 110 20.20 -9.46 -5.85
C GLY A 110 19.47 -9.81 -7.15
N LEU A 111 19.43 -11.09 -7.51
CA LEU A 111 18.70 -11.56 -8.70
C LEU A 111 17.20 -11.28 -8.57
N THR A 112 16.62 -11.50 -7.39
CA THR A 112 15.20 -11.25 -7.11
C THR A 112 14.86 -9.77 -7.26
N ILE A 113 15.73 -8.87 -6.79
CA ILE A 113 15.57 -7.43 -6.98
C ILE A 113 15.53 -7.09 -8.48
N VAL A 114 16.48 -7.59 -9.26
CA VAL A 114 16.53 -7.34 -10.72
C VAL A 114 15.27 -7.87 -11.39
N ILE A 115 14.86 -9.10 -11.08
CA ILE A 115 13.65 -9.71 -11.64
C ILE A 115 12.42 -8.88 -11.29
N ALA A 116 12.27 -8.46 -10.02
CA ALA A 116 11.14 -7.65 -9.57
C ALA A 116 11.08 -6.30 -10.30
N LEU A 117 12.22 -5.62 -10.48
CA LEU A 117 12.31 -4.36 -11.21
C LEU A 117 11.97 -4.52 -12.70
N VAL A 118 12.49 -5.56 -13.35
CA VAL A 118 12.23 -5.85 -14.77
C VAL A 118 10.76 -6.20 -14.98
N ALA A 119 10.20 -7.07 -14.13
CA ALA A 119 8.78 -7.44 -14.19
C ALA A 119 7.90 -6.18 -14.06
N ARG A 120 8.23 -5.29 -13.12
CA ARG A 120 7.50 -4.04 -12.93
C ARG A 120 7.63 -3.10 -14.13
N PHE A 121 8.83 -2.94 -14.66
CA PHE A 121 9.09 -2.13 -15.86
C PHE A 121 8.25 -2.61 -17.04
N ILE A 122 8.18 -3.93 -17.24
CA ILE A 122 7.37 -4.54 -18.31
C ILE A 122 5.89 -4.25 -18.07
N VAL A 123 5.35 -4.53 -16.87
CA VAL A 123 3.92 -4.36 -16.58
C VAL A 123 3.51 -2.88 -16.66
N VAL A 124 4.26 -1.98 -16.03
CA VAL A 124 3.97 -0.54 -16.05
C VAL A 124 4.17 0.00 -17.46
N GLY A 125 5.27 -0.34 -18.14
CA GLY A 125 5.55 0.11 -19.50
C GLY A 125 4.49 -0.35 -20.51
N MET A 126 4.06 -1.62 -20.44
CA MET A 126 2.97 -2.14 -21.26
C MET A 126 1.66 -1.42 -20.96
N THR A 127 1.29 -1.26 -19.69
CA THR A 127 0.04 -0.58 -19.30
C THR A 127 0.04 0.88 -19.78
N THR A 128 1.15 1.58 -19.59
CA THR A 128 1.26 3.00 -19.95
C THR A 128 1.24 3.19 -21.47
N LYS A 129 1.84 2.26 -22.25
CA LYS A 129 1.82 2.30 -23.72
C LYS A 129 0.44 1.99 -24.29
N THR A 130 -0.23 0.96 -23.76
CA THR A 130 -1.55 0.52 -24.24
C THR A 130 -2.65 1.51 -23.89
N PHE A 131 -2.61 2.07 -22.68
CA PHE A 131 -3.64 2.98 -22.18
C PHE A 131 -3.22 4.46 -22.19
N HIS A 132 -2.15 4.81 -22.92
CA HIS A 132 -1.56 6.17 -22.93
C HIS A 132 -2.61 7.27 -23.17
N ARG A 133 -3.51 7.03 -24.12
CA ARG A 133 -4.54 7.97 -24.56
C ARG A 133 -5.72 8.10 -23.59
N GLN A 134 -5.90 7.13 -22.69
CA GLN A 134 -6.98 7.11 -21.69
C GLN A 134 -6.54 7.66 -20.32
N LEU A 135 -5.25 7.55 -19.98
CA LEU A 135 -4.73 8.06 -18.70
C LEU A 135 -4.23 9.51 -18.75
N ASP A 136 -4.20 10.15 -19.92
CA ASP A 136 -3.74 11.55 -20.11
C ASP A 136 -2.40 11.83 -19.38
N LEU A 137 -1.46 10.88 -19.49
CA LEU A 137 -0.24 10.90 -18.70
C LEU A 137 0.82 11.78 -19.36
N PRO A 138 1.53 12.63 -18.58
CA PRO A 138 2.63 13.41 -19.10
C PRO A 138 3.76 12.50 -19.61
N THR A 139 4.48 12.96 -20.62
CA THR A 139 5.64 12.25 -21.19
C THR A 139 6.64 11.90 -20.09
N GLY A 140 7.00 10.62 -19.98
CA GLY A 140 7.90 10.13 -18.93
C GLY A 140 7.24 9.70 -17.63
N ALA A 141 5.92 9.83 -17.47
CA ALA A 141 5.19 9.37 -16.28
C ALA A 141 5.45 7.89 -15.96
N TRP A 142 5.63 7.04 -16.99
CA TRP A 142 5.95 5.62 -16.82
C TRP A 142 7.22 5.38 -15.99
N LYS A 143 8.22 6.27 -16.04
CA LYS A 143 9.45 6.17 -15.24
C LYS A 143 9.15 6.36 -13.76
N VAL A 144 8.37 7.39 -13.41
CA VAL A 144 7.95 7.65 -12.03
C VAL A 144 6.99 6.57 -11.53
N LEU A 145 6.06 6.11 -12.38
CA LEU A 145 5.14 5.03 -12.02
C LEU A 145 5.88 3.71 -11.75
N THR A 146 6.94 3.43 -12.52
CA THR A 146 7.79 2.24 -12.29
C THR A 146 8.65 2.41 -11.04
N TRP A 147 9.20 3.61 -10.79
CA TRP A 147 10.11 3.86 -9.67
C TRP A 147 9.41 4.22 -8.35
N GLY A 148 8.13 4.58 -8.39
CA GLY A 148 7.36 5.10 -7.27
C GLY A 148 6.61 4.08 -6.44
N GLY A 149 6.65 2.79 -6.79
CA GLY A 149 5.96 1.76 -6.03
C GLY A 149 6.76 1.26 -4.82
N LEU A 150 6.98 2.16 -3.87
CA LEU A 150 8.02 2.10 -2.84
C LEU A 150 7.76 1.14 -1.67
N ARG A 151 6.63 0.41 -1.63
CA ARG A 151 6.24 -0.38 -0.46
C ARG A 151 5.85 -1.81 -0.81
N GLY A 152 6.38 -2.77 -0.06
CA GLY A 152 6.10 -4.21 -0.16
C GLY A 152 5.67 -4.87 1.16
N GLY A 153 5.14 -4.07 2.11
CA GLY A 153 4.66 -4.59 3.40
C GLY A 153 3.59 -5.66 3.27
N ILE A 154 2.72 -5.54 2.25
CA ILE A 154 1.72 -6.57 1.93
C ILE A 154 2.41 -7.87 1.49
N SER A 155 3.48 -7.79 0.70
CA SER A 155 4.25 -8.97 0.28
C SER A 155 4.87 -9.70 1.48
N VAL A 156 5.44 -8.96 2.44
CA VAL A 156 5.95 -9.54 3.69
C VAL A 156 4.84 -10.23 4.47
N ALA A 157 3.68 -9.58 4.61
CA ALA A 157 2.53 -10.16 5.30
C ALA A 157 2.02 -11.45 4.63
N LEU A 158 2.09 -11.55 3.30
CA LEU A 158 1.72 -12.77 2.57
C LEU A 158 2.71 -13.91 2.84
N VAL A 159 4.02 -13.62 2.88
CA VAL A 159 5.02 -14.66 3.18
C VAL A 159 4.92 -15.12 4.64
N LEU A 160 4.61 -14.21 5.58
CA LEU A 160 4.40 -14.56 6.99
C LEU A 160 3.19 -15.50 7.21
N GLN A 161 2.22 -15.52 6.29
CA GLN A 161 1.09 -16.45 6.33
C GLN A 161 1.45 -17.87 5.88
N LEU A 162 2.64 -18.09 5.32
CA LEU A 162 3.08 -19.43 4.93
C LEU A 162 3.36 -20.32 6.16
N PRO A 163 3.19 -21.64 6.04
CA PRO A 163 3.61 -22.59 7.07
C PRO A 163 5.07 -22.39 7.45
N ILE A 164 5.39 -22.60 8.72
CA ILE A 164 6.77 -22.52 9.21
C ILE A 164 7.60 -23.61 8.52
N GLY A 165 8.71 -23.22 7.91
CA GLY A 165 9.61 -24.13 7.20
C GLY A 165 10.69 -23.37 6.44
N THR A 166 11.70 -24.10 5.95
CA THR A 166 12.87 -23.52 5.26
C THR A 166 12.49 -22.66 4.05
N GLU A 167 11.44 -23.05 3.32
CA GLU A 167 10.95 -22.29 2.17
C GLU A 167 10.42 -20.90 2.56
N ARG A 168 9.73 -20.81 3.71
CA ARG A 168 9.24 -19.54 4.25
C ARG A 168 10.43 -18.64 4.57
N ASP A 169 11.47 -19.16 5.23
CA ASP A 169 12.64 -18.37 5.64
C ASP A 169 13.39 -17.82 4.42
N ILE A 170 13.55 -18.64 3.37
CA ILE A 170 14.14 -18.21 2.09
C ILE A 170 13.28 -17.11 1.46
N LEU A 171 11.98 -17.33 1.31
CA LEU A 171 11.07 -16.35 0.70
C LEU A 171 10.98 -15.05 1.50
N LEU A 172 11.03 -15.15 2.84
CA LEU A 172 11.08 -13.98 3.72
C LEU A 172 12.35 -13.19 3.42
N ALA A 173 13.52 -13.83 3.43
CA ALA A 173 14.78 -13.16 3.16
C ALA A 173 14.80 -12.46 1.79
N LEU A 174 14.30 -13.11 0.74
CA LEU A 174 14.19 -12.51 -0.60
C LEU A 174 13.22 -11.33 -0.63
N THR A 175 12.05 -11.47 0.01
CA THR A 175 11.03 -10.41 0.06
C THR A 175 11.55 -9.20 0.83
N TYR A 176 12.21 -9.42 1.96
CA TYR A 176 12.86 -8.35 2.73
C TYR A 176 13.96 -7.67 1.94
N ALA A 177 14.82 -8.42 1.22
CA ALA A 177 15.86 -7.82 0.38
C ALA A 177 15.26 -6.86 -0.66
N VAL A 178 14.16 -7.25 -1.31
CA VAL A 178 13.43 -6.38 -2.25
C VAL A 178 12.81 -5.17 -1.55
N VAL A 179 12.19 -5.35 -0.38
CA VAL A 179 11.57 -4.26 0.38
C VAL A 179 12.61 -3.24 0.85
N ILE A 180 13.74 -3.69 1.41
CA ILE A 180 14.84 -2.82 1.84
C ILE A 180 15.41 -2.06 0.65
N PHE A 181 15.67 -2.75 -0.47
CA PHE A 181 16.14 -2.11 -1.69
C PHE A 181 15.14 -1.05 -2.18
N SER A 182 13.84 -1.37 -2.21
CA SER A 182 12.79 -0.43 -2.60
C SER A 182 12.80 0.81 -1.71
N ILE A 183 12.90 0.66 -0.39
CA ILE A 183 12.82 1.80 0.53
C ILE A 183 14.10 2.64 0.50
N LEU A 184 15.28 2.01 0.57
CA LEU A 184 16.55 2.71 0.59
C LEU A 184 16.92 3.28 -0.78
N VAL A 185 16.88 2.45 -1.83
CA VAL A 185 17.34 2.86 -3.16
C VAL A 185 16.22 3.57 -3.90
N GLN A 186 15.06 2.95 -4.09
CA GLN A 186 13.97 3.58 -4.85
C GLN A 186 13.40 4.79 -4.10
N GLY A 187 13.25 4.71 -2.77
CA GLY A 187 12.72 5.80 -1.95
C GLY A 187 13.57 7.07 -2.01
N LEU A 188 14.89 6.95 -1.86
CA LEU A 188 15.82 8.09 -1.95
C LEU A 188 16.01 8.59 -3.39
N SER A 189 15.79 7.76 -4.41
CA SER A 189 16.01 8.13 -5.81
C SER A 189 14.76 8.64 -6.53
N VAL A 190 13.55 8.33 -6.05
CA VAL A 190 12.29 8.72 -6.72
C VAL A 190 12.19 10.24 -6.91
N GLY A 191 12.62 11.02 -5.92
CA GLY A 191 12.61 12.49 -6.01
C GLY A 191 13.54 13.03 -7.09
N ARG A 192 14.66 12.35 -7.36
CA ARG A 192 15.57 12.69 -8.47
C ARG A 192 14.95 12.32 -9.82
N VAL A 193 14.32 11.16 -9.92
CA VAL A 193 13.63 10.70 -11.13
C VAL A 193 12.47 11.64 -11.50
N ALA A 194 11.67 12.06 -10.51
CA ALA A 194 10.58 13.02 -10.71
C ALA A 194 11.09 14.38 -11.23
N LYS A 195 12.20 14.89 -10.67
CA LYS A 195 12.83 16.15 -11.12
C LYS A 195 13.36 16.05 -12.55
N SER A 196 13.93 14.90 -12.94
CA SER A 196 14.46 14.69 -14.30
C SER A 196 13.38 14.83 -15.37
N ILE A 197 12.16 14.33 -15.10
CA ILE A 197 11.05 14.38 -16.07
C ILE A 197 10.49 15.78 -16.19
N ARG A 198 10.44 16.55 -15.09
CA ARG A 198 10.00 17.94 -15.13
C ARG A 198 10.92 18.80 -16.01
N LYS A 199 12.23 18.55 -15.93
CA LYS A 199 13.23 19.25 -16.74
C LYS A 199 13.14 18.92 -18.24
N ASP A 200 12.84 17.67 -18.60
CA ASP A 200 12.61 17.27 -20.00
C ASP A 200 11.39 17.99 -20.60
N LYS A 201 10.37 18.29 -19.78
CA LYS A 201 9.17 19.02 -20.23
C LYS A 201 9.46 20.50 -20.53
N GLU A 202 10.22 21.17 -19.65
CA GLU A 202 10.65 22.56 -19.86
C GLU A 202 11.56 22.74 -21.09
N ILE A 203 12.35 21.73 -21.46
CA ILE A 203 13.24 21.77 -22.64
C ILE A 203 12.47 21.48 -23.95
N THR A 204 11.37 20.72 -23.89
CA THR A 204 10.56 20.38 -25.07
C THR A 204 9.56 21.50 -25.43
N GLU A 205 9.22 22.35 -24.45
CA GLU A 205 8.31 23.50 -24.62
C GLU A 205 9.05 24.84 -24.88
N ALA A 206 10.39 24.83 -24.93
CA ALA A 206 11.25 25.99 -25.24
C ALA A 206 11.83 25.90 -26.66
#